data_AF-M0DNR0-F1
#
_entry.id   AF-M0DNR0-F1
#
_cell.length_a   1.000
_cell.length_b   1.000
_cell.length_c   1.000
_cell.angle_alpha   90.00
_cell.angle_beta   90.00
_cell.angle_gamma   90.00
#
_symmetry.space_group_name_H-M   'P 1'
#
loop_
_entity.id
_entity.type
_entity.pdbx_description
1 polymer ?
#
loop_
_entity_poly.entity_id
_entity_poly.type
_entity_poly.pdbx_seq_one_letter_code
_entity_poly.pdbx_strand_id
1 'polypeptide(L)'
;MIAEINTPESFETFAESLNTGHGVIGTTHAEDVEALANRLRERDLPARLLREVDLVVFPRQVDGERYVSRAIEPLSEAAYDGLDPEATRSPTGDPKRGGAGVVEAGGESVRFNTVAWRDGDGTFRFPGAPGGDADGGVARAGAAGAGDAPGDGRGGPRFRVFDRIANRTDRDREAVAAEFASKRRYVEYLVRDGVDDPDELFEFLADLRTDEAATVERAARTMDRDGDDGDGAGRTESADRGRP
;
A
#
# COMPACT_ATOMS: atom_id res chain seq x y z
N MET A 1 -3.48 17.43 -10.40
CA MET A 1 -2.44 16.49 -10.88
C MET A 1 -1.33 17.33 -11.51
N ILE A 2 -0.09 17.17 -11.08
CA ILE A 2 1.07 17.83 -11.67
C ILE A 2 1.83 16.76 -12.47
N ALA A 3 1.93 16.92 -13.80
CA ALA A 3 2.43 15.86 -14.68
C ALA A 3 3.84 15.39 -14.28
N GLU A 4 4.76 16.33 -14.03
CA GLU A 4 6.13 16.02 -13.62
C GLU A 4 6.72 17.15 -12.75
N ILE A 5 7.23 16.81 -11.57
CA ILE A 5 7.80 17.72 -10.59
C ILE A 5 9.33 17.73 -10.78
N ASN A 6 9.78 18.50 -11.76
CA ASN A 6 11.16 18.49 -12.22
C ASN A 6 11.91 19.82 -12.10
N THR A 7 11.19 20.91 -11.84
CA THR A 7 11.76 22.25 -11.75
C THR A 7 11.38 22.87 -10.40
N PRO A 8 12.17 23.85 -9.91
CA PRO A 8 11.82 24.60 -8.70
C PRO A 8 10.40 25.16 -8.74
N GLU A 9 9.94 25.67 -9.89
CA GLU A 9 8.61 26.26 -10.06
C GLU A 9 7.50 25.20 -9.94
N SER A 10 7.71 24.00 -10.50
CA SER A 10 6.79 22.87 -10.30
C SER A 10 6.74 22.44 -8.83
N PHE A 11 7.86 22.52 -8.12
CA PHE A 11 7.95 22.22 -6.69
C PHE A 11 7.30 23.31 -5.83
N GLU A 12 7.44 24.59 -6.18
CA GLU A 12 6.75 25.70 -5.52
C GLU A 12 5.24 25.58 -5.68
N THR A 13 4.77 25.32 -6.90
CA THR A 13 3.34 25.09 -7.18
C THR A 13 2.81 23.87 -6.43
N PHE A 14 3.60 22.80 -6.35
CA PHE A 14 3.30 21.61 -5.56
C PHE A 14 3.20 21.95 -4.06
N ALA A 15 4.17 22.68 -3.53
CA ALA A 15 4.21 23.11 -2.14
C ALA A 15 3.05 24.06 -1.78
N GLU A 16 2.69 24.99 -2.66
CA GLU A 16 1.55 25.88 -2.49
C GLU A 16 0.22 25.10 -2.47
N SER A 17 0.08 24.13 -3.37
CA SER A 17 -1.08 23.24 -3.42
C SER A 17 -1.21 22.39 -2.15
N LEU A 18 -0.09 21.88 -1.62
CA LEU A 18 -0.05 21.16 -0.35
C LEU A 18 -0.41 22.06 0.85
N ASN A 19 0.18 23.27 0.92
CA ASN A 19 -0.08 24.22 2.00
C ASN A 19 -1.54 24.71 2.05
N THR A 20 -2.23 24.72 0.91
CA THR A 20 -3.65 25.08 0.81
C THR A 20 -4.59 23.89 1.07
N GLY A 21 -4.04 22.70 1.36
CA GLY A 21 -4.81 21.50 1.72
C GLY A 21 -5.40 20.73 0.54
N HIS A 22 -4.93 20.97 -0.69
CA HIS A 22 -5.38 20.21 -1.86
C HIS A 22 -4.67 18.86 -1.93
N GLY A 23 -5.40 17.82 -2.36
CA GLY A 23 -4.78 16.54 -2.72
C GLY A 23 -3.97 16.68 -4.01
N VAL A 24 -2.70 16.30 -3.99
CA VAL A 24 -1.81 16.40 -5.14
C VAL A 24 -1.20 15.03 -5.47
N ILE A 25 -1.13 14.74 -6.76
CA ILE A 25 -0.40 13.60 -7.33
C ILE A 25 0.56 14.18 -8.36
N GLY A 26 1.82 13.76 -8.31
CA GLY A 26 2.81 14.07 -9.32
C GLY A 26 3.88 13.01 -9.45
N THR A 27 4.69 13.12 -10.51
CA THR A 27 5.78 12.18 -10.80
C THR A 27 7.12 12.90 -10.80
N THR A 28 8.21 12.20 -10.49
CA THR A 28 9.57 12.74 -10.54
C THR A 28 10.54 11.61 -10.89
N HIS A 29 11.63 11.95 -11.54
CA HIS A 29 12.66 10.97 -11.90
C HIS A 29 13.58 10.67 -10.71
N ALA A 30 13.26 9.62 -9.96
CA ALA A 30 14.08 9.07 -8.89
C ALA A 30 13.87 7.55 -8.77
N GLU A 31 14.95 6.77 -8.85
CA GLU A 31 14.86 5.30 -8.77
C GLU A 31 14.69 4.78 -7.33
N ASP A 32 15.17 5.53 -6.35
CA ASP A 32 15.03 5.24 -4.93
C ASP A 32 15.09 6.51 -4.07
N VAL A 33 15.05 6.34 -2.74
CA VAL A 33 15.00 7.45 -1.77
C VAL A 33 16.30 8.27 -1.79
N GLU A 34 17.45 7.66 -2.06
CA GLU A 34 18.73 8.37 -2.18
C GLU A 34 18.74 9.22 -3.44
N ALA A 35 18.29 8.67 -4.58
CA ALA A 35 18.14 9.42 -5.82
C ALA A 35 17.16 10.60 -5.66
N LEU A 36 16.06 10.40 -4.92
CA LEU A 36 15.10 11.46 -4.62
C LEU A 36 15.73 12.57 -3.75
N ALA A 37 16.46 12.20 -2.69
CA ALA A 37 17.14 13.13 -1.81
C ALA A 37 18.22 13.95 -2.55
N ASN A 38 19.01 13.28 -3.40
CA ASN A 38 19.98 13.93 -4.26
C ASN A 38 19.32 14.93 -5.21
N ARG A 39 18.16 14.58 -5.79
CA ARG A 39 17.41 15.49 -6.66
C ARG A 39 16.94 16.74 -5.92
N LEU A 40 16.45 16.61 -4.69
CA LEU A 40 16.09 17.78 -3.87
C LEU A 40 17.30 18.68 -3.63
N ARG A 41 18.45 18.09 -3.26
CA ARG A 41 19.71 18.80 -3.06
C ARG A 41 20.20 19.52 -4.32
N GLU A 42 20.19 18.85 -5.46
CA GLU A 42 20.63 19.41 -6.75
C GLU A 42 19.76 20.58 -7.21
N ARG A 43 18.51 20.64 -6.73
CA ARG A 43 17.53 21.68 -7.06
C ARG A 43 17.38 22.74 -5.97
N ASP A 44 18.21 22.69 -4.92
CA ASP A 44 18.16 23.59 -3.77
C ASP A 44 16.78 23.60 -3.08
N LEU A 45 16.13 22.43 -3.03
CA LEU A 45 14.81 22.26 -2.43
C LEU A 45 14.95 21.72 -1.00
N PRO A 46 14.21 22.27 -0.03
CA PRO A 46 14.35 21.85 1.35
C PRO A 46 13.67 20.50 1.58
N ALA A 47 14.35 19.60 2.31
CA ALA A 47 13.88 18.24 2.58
C ALA A 47 12.52 18.23 3.32
N ARG A 48 12.22 19.28 4.09
CA ARG A 48 10.91 19.48 4.73
C ARG A 48 9.71 19.39 3.77
N LEU A 49 9.86 19.66 2.47
CA LEU A 49 8.77 19.52 1.50
C LEU A 49 8.24 18.09 1.41
N LEU A 50 9.11 17.08 1.57
CA LEU A 50 8.67 15.69 1.56
C LEU A 50 7.79 15.35 2.77
N ARG A 51 7.86 16.11 3.87
CA ARG A 51 7.04 15.84 5.07
C ARG A 51 5.55 16.08 4.83
N GLU A 52 5.23 16.94 3.86
CA GLU A 52 3.87 17.22 3.42
C GLU A 52 3.34 16.14 2.46
N VAL A 53 4.21 15.22 2.01
CA VAL A 53 3.81 14.09 1.16
C VAL A 53 3.44 12.90 2.03
N ASP A 54 2.31 12.27 1.71
CA ASP A 54 1.82 11.10 2.45
C ASP A 54 2.50 9.79 2.03
N LEU A 55 2.74 9.63 0.72
CA LEU A 55 3.25 8.39 0.14
C LEU A 55 4.13 8.69 -1.08
N VAL A 56 5.28 8.02 -1.15
CA VAL A 56 6.15 8.02 -2.34
C VAL A 56 6.29 6.59 -2.84
N VAL A 57 6.06 6.37 -4.13
CA VAL A 57 6.10 5.05 -4.78
C VAL A 57 7.22 5.01 -5.80
N PHE A 58 8.05 3.96 -5.75
CA PHE A 58 9.19 3.75 -6.64
C PHE A 58 8.89 2.63 -7.64
N PRO A 59 8.35 2.94 -8.82
CA PRO A 59 8.19 1.96 -9.89
C PRO A 59 9.56 1.58 -10.46
N ARG A 60 9.66 0.34 -10.95
CA ARG A 60 10.84 -0.20 -11.62
C ARG A 60 10.41 -0.92 -12.89
N GLN A 61 11.29 -0.92 -13.89
CA GLN A 61 11.15 -1.71 -15.11
C GLN A 61 12.38 -2.59 -15.27
N VAL A 62 12.19 -3.91 -15.26
CA VAL A 62 13.25 -4.92 -15.41
C VAL A 62 12.74 -5.98 -16.36
N ASP A 63 13.53 -6.37 -17.35
CA ASP A 63 13.19 -7.42 -18.33
C ASP A 63 11.82 -7.23 -19.01
N GLY A 64 11.42 -5.98 -19.23
CA GLY A 64 10.13 -5.63 -19.85
C GLY A 64 8.94 -5.61 -18.88
N GLU A 65 9.11 -6.10 -17.66
CA GLU A 65 8.08 -6.05 -16.62
C GLU A 65 8.16 -4.74 -15.84
N ARG A 66 7.02 -4.10 -15.61
CA ARG A 66 6.91 -2.91 -14.75
C ARG A 66 6.22 -3.29 -13.45
N TYR A 67 6.84 -2.97 -12.33
CA TYR A 67 6.29 -3.24 -11.01
C TYR A 67 6.68 -2.14 -10.02
N VAL A 68 5.92 -2.02 -8.92
CA VAL A 68 6.34 -1.19 -7.79
C VAL A 68 7.43 -1.94 -7.04
N SER A 69 8.62 -1.35 -6.91
CA SER A 69 9.70 -1.95 -6.14
C SER A 69 9.55 -1.69 -4.64
N ARG A 70 9.09 -0.48 -4.29
CA ARG A 70 8.96 -0.01 -2.93
C ARG A 70 7.99 1.16 -2.83
N ALA A 71 7.32 1.30 -1.70
CA ALA A 71 6.65 2.52 -1.28
C ALA A 71 7.13 2.94 0.12
N ILE A 72 7.25 4.25 0.35
CA ILE A 72 7.68 4.82 1.63
C ILE A 72 6.72 5.93 2.08
N GLU A 73 6.58 6.07 3.39
CA GLU A 73 5.98 7.23 4.06
C GLU A 73 7.10 8.17 4.51
N PRO A 74 7.17 9.42 4.02
CA PRO A 74 8.04 10.43 4.58
C PRO A 74 7.63 10.80 6.01
N LEU A 75 8.61 10.97 6.89
CA LEU A 75 8.41 11.23 8.31
C LEU A 75 9.02 12.56 8.75
N SER A 76 8.37 13.19 9.72
CA SER A 76 9.01 14.23 10.53
C SER A 76 10.05 13.60 11.46
N GLU A 77 10.95 14.42 11.99
CA GLU A 77 11.93 14.00 13.00
C GLU A 77 11.26 13.36 14.22
N ALA A 78 10.29 14.07 14.81
CA ALA A 78 9.53 13.55 15.95
C ALA A 78 8.79 12.23 15.64
N ALA A 79 8.27 12.06 14.41
CA ALA A 79 7.60 10.83 14.02
C ALA A 79 8.57 9.65 13.87
N TYR A 80 9.77 9.91 13.35
CA TYR A 80 10.84 8.92 13.22
C TYR A 80 11.41 8.52 14.59
N ASP A 81 11.70 9.50 15.45
CA ASP A 81 12.26 9.26 16.78
C ASP A 81 11.26 8.54 17.71
N GLY A 82 9.96 8.68 17.43
CA GLY A 82 8.89 7.96 18.10
C GLY A 82 8.61 6.56 17.55
N LEU A 83 9.39 6.05 16.59
CA LEU A 83 9.28 4.66 16.12
C LEU A 83 9.91 3.70 17.14
N ASP A 84 9.35 2.49 17.22
CA ASP A 84 9.99 1.40 17.94
C ASP A 84 11.36 1.09 17.28
N PRO A 85 12.47 0.96 18.04
CA PRO A 85 13.77 0.56 17.49
C PRO A 85 13.76 -0.75 16.69
N GLU A 86 12.79 -1.63 16.90
CA GLU A 86 12.59 -2.81 16.07
C GLU A 86 11.90 -2.49 14.74
N ALA A 87 10.95 -1.56 14.74
CA ALA A 87 10.25 -1.11 13.54
C ALA A 87 11.17 -0.34 12.57
N THR A 88 12.30 0.19 13.06
CA THR A 88 13.31 0.81 12.19
C THR A 88 14.16 -0.22 11.44
N ARG A 89 14.21 -1.48 11.88
CA ARG A 89 15.03 -2.52 11.22
C ARG A 89 14.28 -3.17 10.07
N SER A 90 15.03 -3.46 9.00
CA SER A 90 14.52 -4.30 7.93
C SER A 90 14.34 -5.74 8.42
N PRO A 91 13.17 -6.36 8.20
CA PRO A 91 12.95 -7.78 8.52
C PRO A 91 13.84 -8.73 7.73
N THR A 92 14.39 -8.28 6.59
CA THR A 92 15.27 -9.09 5.73
C THR A 92 16.75 -8.74 5.88
N GLY A 93 17.06 -7.71 6.68
CA GLY A 93 18.40 -7.12 6.77
C GLY A 93 18.77 -6.20 5.61
N ASP A 94 18.01 -6.21 4.51
CA ASP A 94 18.17 -5.27 3.39
C ASP A 94 17.37 -3.98 3.69
N PRO A 95 18.01 -2.80 3.85
CA PRO A 95 17.33 -1.54 4.15
C PRO A 95 16.35 -1.08 3.04
N LYS A 96 16.37 -1.72 1.86
CA LYS A 96 15.37 -1.48 0.80
C LYS A 96 14.09 -2.28 1.02
N ARG A 97 14.04 -3.21 1.98
CA ARG A 97 12.96 -4.19 2.18
C ARG A 97 12.37 -4.09 3.58
N GLY A 98 11.69 -2.99 3.86
CA GLY A 98 11.07 -2.70 5.14
C GLY A 98 11.99 -1.92 6.09
N GLY A 99 11.45 -1.54 7.24
CA GLY A 99 12.13 -0.70 8.21
C GLY A 99 12.10 0.79 7.87
N ALA A 100 12.71 1.60 8.73
CA ALA A 100 12.76 3.05 8.62
C ALA A 100 14.20 3.52 8.41
N GLY A 101 14.38 4.55 7.58
CA GLY A 101 15.69 5.05 7.19
C GLY A 101 15.81 6.57 7.24
N VAL A 102 17.06 7.04 7.13
CA VAL A 102 17.43 8.45 7.04
C VAL A 102 18.41 8.61 5.90
N VAL A 103 18.18 9.58 5.01
CA VAL A 103 19.13 9.99 3.98
C VAL A 103 19.36 11.49 4.03
N GLU A 104 20.58 11.93 3.75
CA GLU A 104 20.94 13.35 3.74
C GLU A 104 20.47 14.03 2.45
N ALA A 105 19.92 15.24 2.58
CA ALA A 105 19.43 16.07 1.49
C ALA A 105 19.72 17.56 1.78
N GLY A 106 20.82 18.08 1.22
CA GLY A 106 21.10 19.52 1.27
C GLY A 106 21.33 20.11 2.67
N GLY A 107 21.87 19.35 3.62
CA GLY A 107 22.09 19.81 5.00
C GLY A 107 20.88 19.60 5.93
N GLU A 108 19.76 19.12 5.37
CA GLU A 108 18.67 18.50 6.10
C GLU A 108 18.68 16.98 5.85
N SER A 109 17.84 16.23 6.57
CA SER A 109 17.65 14.80 6.34
C SER A 109 16.21 14.45 5.99
N VAL A 110 16.06 13.51 5.05
CA VAL A 110 14.80 12.85 4.72
C VAL A 110 14.71 11.58 5.56
N ARG A 111 13.74 11.57 6.47
CA ARG A 111 13.40 10.41 7.28
C ARG A 111 12.20 9.73 6.67
N PHE A 112 12.19 8.41 6.66
CA PHE A 112 11.12 7.66 6.00
C PHE A 112 10.89 6.31 6.65
N ASN A 113 9.69 5.77 6.45
CA ASN A 113 9.32 4.40 6.78
C ASN A 113 8.95 3.65 5.51
N THR A 114 9.52 2.45 5.31
CA THR A 114 9.21 1.61 4.16
C THR A 114 7.96 0.80 4.44
N VAL A 115 6.89 1.13 3.73
CA VAL A 115 5.56 0.58 3.98
C VAL A 115 5.25 -0.63 3.11
N ALA A 116 5.74 -0.65 1.86
CA ALA A 116 5.57 -1.76 0.94
C ALA A 116 6.85 -2.02 0.17
N TRP A 117 7.14 -3.26 -0.17
CA TRP A 117 8.20 -3.60 -1.12
C TRP A 117 7.88 -4.88 -1.89
N ARG A 118 8.63 -5.14 -2.96
CA ARG A 118 8.58 -6.41 -3.69
C ARG A 118 9.85 -7.22 -3.41
N ASP A 119 9.69 -8.46 -2.99
CA ASP A 119 10.79 -9.41 -2.82
C ASP A 119 11.32 -9.89 -4.18
N GLY A 120 12.49 -10.54 -4.16
CA GLY A 120 13.15 -11.04 -5.37
C GLY A 120 12.40 -12.20 -6.05
N ASP A 121 11.53 -12.89 -5.32
CA ASP A 121 10.60 -13.90 -5.84
C ASP A 121 9.35 -13.28 -6.48
N GLY A 122 9.22 -11.95 -6.38
CA GLY A 122 8.12 -11.19 -6.91
C GLY A 122 6.95 -10.98 -5.96
N THR A 123 7.02 -11.52 -4.75
CA THR A 123 5.99 -11.35 -3.71
C THR A 123 5.97 -9.91 -3.21
N PHE A 124 4.81 -9.28 -3.17
CA PHE A 124 4.65 -7.98 -2.52
C PHE A 124 4.48 -8.15 -1.02
N ARG A 125 5.26 -7.38 -0.27
CA ARG A 125 5.21 -7.32 1.19
C ARG A 125 4.55 -6.03 1.64
N PHE A 126 3.58 -6.14 2.54
CA PHE A 126 2.88 -4.99 3.12
C PHE A 126 2.63 -5.18 4.63
N PRO A 127 3.70 -5.29 5.44
CA PRO A 127 3.60 -5.71 6.83
C PRO A 127 2.91 -4.68 7.71
N GLY A 128 1.91 -5.11 8.47
CA GLY A 128 1.14 -4.29 9.42
C GLY A 128 -0.07 -3.58 8.81
N ALA A 129 -0.29 -3.73 7.50
CA ALA A 129 -1.55 -3.32 6.89
C ALA A 129 -2.64 -4.34 7.25
N PRO A 130 -3.90 -3.92 7.45
CA PRO A 130 -5.01 -4.86 7.65
C PRO A 130 -5.07 -5.90 6.52
N GLY A 131 -5.02 -7.19 6.91
CA GLY A 131 -4.99 -8.33 6.00
C GLY A 131 -3.68 -8.49 5.20
N GLY A 132 -2.65 -7.69 5.47
CA GLY A 132 -1.31 -7.80 4.84
C GLY A 132 -0.62 -9.09 5.23
N ASP A 133 0.63 -9.28 4.78
CA ASP A 133 1.49 -10.33 5.34
C ASP A 133 1.43 -10.19 6.86
N ALA A 134 0.78 -11.17 7.50
CA ALA A 134 0.54 -11.16 8.92
C ALA A 134 1.85 -10.79 9.60
N ASP A 135 1.77 -9.83 10.53
CA ASP A 135 2.87 -9.30 11.34
C ASP A 135 3.92 -10.39 11.55
N GLY A 136 4.91 -10.41 10.65
CA GLY A 136 5.81 -11.55 10.52
C GLY A 136 6.57 -11.66 11.81
N GLY A 137 6.17 -12.63 12.63
CA GLY A 137 6.62 -12.73 13.99
C GLY A 137 8.13 -12.72 14.07
N VAL A 138 8.65 -11.76 14.84
CA VAL A 138 9.67 -12.16 15.81
C VAL A 138 9.00 -13.14 16.78
N ALA A 139 9.11 -14.41 16.39
CA ALA A 139 8.94 -15.62 17.18
C ALA A 139 7.85 -15.61 18.28
N ARG A 140 6.80 -16.40 18.03
CA ARG A 140 6.29 -17.29 19.08
C ARG A 140 7.43 -18.22 19.50
N ALA A 141 8.15 -17.84 20.54
CA ALA A 141 8.88 -18.76 21.40
C ALA A 141 8.36 -18.55 22.82
N GLY A 142 7.49 -19.46 23.26
CA GLY A 142 7.04 -19.52 24.66
C GLY A 142 5.53 -19.58 24.83
N ALA A 143 4.93 -20.72 24.51
CA ALA A 143 3.71 -21.12 25.20
C ALA A 143 4.09 -21.52 26.63
N ALA A 144 3.86 -20.62 27.61
CA ALA A 144 3.55 -20.96 29.00
C ALA A 144 3.24 -19.68 29.79
N GLY A 145 2.00 -19.55 30.26
CA GLY A 145 1.62 -18.57 31.29
C GLY A 145 0.31 -17.86 31.00
N ALA A 146 -0.77 -18.36 31.60
CA ALA A 146 -2.02 -17.63 31.71
C ALA A 146 -1.81 -16.35 32.54
N GLY A 147 -2.37 -15.24 32.07
CA GLY A 147 -2.39 -13.97 32.78
C GLY A 147 -3.23 -12.95 32.02
N ASP A 148 -4.44 -12.75 32.52
CA ASP A 148 -5.37 -11.70 32.11
C ASP A 148 -4.75 -10.33 32.45
N ALA A 149 -4.31 -9.60 31.43
CA ALA A 149 -3.92 -8.19 31.52
C ALA A 149 -4.24 -7.53 30.17
N PRO A 150 -4.81 -6.31 30.16
CA PRO A 150 -5.02 -5.57 28.93
C PRO A 150 -3.64 -5.19 28.40
N GLY A 151 -3.14 -5.96 27.43
CA GLY A 151 -1.85 -5.70 26.79
C GLY A 151 -1.87 -4.34 26.13
N ASP A 152 -1.15 -3.40 26.72
CA ASP A 152 -0.67 -2.19 26.09
C ASP A 152 0.16 -2.60 24.87
N GLY A 153 -0.40 -2.41 23.67
CA GLY A 153 0.13 -2.84 22.37
C GLY A 153 1.55 -2.33 22.09
N ARG A 154 2.54 -3.05 22.63
CA ARG A 154 3.98 -2.81 22.50
C ARG A 154 4.49 -3.27 21.14
N GLY A 155 3.98 -2.59 20.13
CA GLY A 155 4.37 -2.64 18.73
C GLY A 155 3.74 -1.41 18.09
N GLY A 156 4.45 -0.29 18.11
CA GLY A 156 3.94 0.97 17.56
C GLY A 156 3.42 0.75 16.14
N PRO A 157 2.34 1.43 15.72
CA PRO A 157 1.74 1.19 14.42
C PRO A 157 2.77 1.39 13.31
N ARG A 158 3.01 0.33 12.52
CA ARG A 158 3.94 0.31 11.38
C ARG A 158 3.57 1.33 10.28
N PHE A 159 2.40 1.96 10.36
CA PHE A 159 1.90 2.97 9.42
C PHE A 159 1.46 4.21 10.16
N ARG A 160 2.01 5.36 9.76
CA ARG A 160 1.57 6.67 10.25
C ARG A 160 0.51 7.27 9.34
N VAL A 161 0.37 6.81 8.09
CA VAL A 161 -0.64 7.35 7.17
C VAL A 161 -2.06 7.18 7.71
N PHE A 162 -2.37 6.08 8.41
CA PHE A 162 -3.69 5.90 9.03
C PHE A 162 -3.94 6.90 10.16
N ASP A 163 -2.94 7.19 10.99
CA ASP A 163 -3.03 8.22 12.04
C ASP A 163 -3.24 9.60 11.40
N ARG A 164 -2.54 9.89 10.30
CA ARG A 164 -2.64 11.16 9.59
C ARG A 164 -4.01 11.34 8.94
N ILE A 165 -4.53 10.32 8.25
CA ILE A 165 -5.87 10.33 7.65
C ILE A 165 -6.93 10.47 8.76
N ALA A 166 -6.81 9.70 9.84
CA ALA A 166 -7.69 9.77 11.00
C ALA A 166 -7.77 11.20 11.54
N ASN A 167 -6.63 11.81 11.85
CA ASN A 167 -6.53 13.19 12.33
C ASN A 167 -7.07 14.22 11.33
N ARG A 168 -6.85 14.02 10.02
CA ARG A 168 -7.30 14.98 8.99
C ARG A 168 -8.78 14.86 8.68
N THR A 169 -9.40 13.74 9.04
CA THR A 169 -10.81 13.46 8.75
C THR A 169 -11.68 13.42 10.01
N ASP A 170 -11.13 13.72 11.19
CA ASP A 170 -11.79 13.58 12.49
C ASP A 170 -12.43 12.20 12.68
N ARG A 171 -11.68 11.15 12.34
CA ARG A 171 -12.11 9.74 12.46
C ARG A 171 -11.18 8.95 13.34
N ASP A 172 -11.69 7.87 13.91
CA ASP A 172 -10.85 6.91 14.61
C ASP A 172 -9.92 6.18 13.64
N ARG A 173 -8.69 5.95 14.09
CA ARG A 173 -7.68 5.17 13.35
C ARG A 173 -8.21 3.79 12.94
N GLU A 174 -8.94 3.12 13.83
CA GLU A 174 -9.51 1.80 13.55
C GLU A 174 -10.56 1.85 12.44
N ALA A 175 -11.37 2.90 12.37
CA ALA A 175 -12.33 3.10 11.29
C ALA A 175 -11.62 3.30 9.93
N VAL A 176 -10.52 4.08 9.91
CA VAL A 176 -9.69 4.25 8.70
C VAL A 176 -9.06 2.91 8.27
N ALA A 177 -8.55 2.14 9.23
CA ALA A 177 -7.98 0.82 8.95
C ALA A 177 -9.03 -0.18 8.44
N ALA A 178 -10.24 -0.15 8.98
CA ALA A 178 -11.35 -0.97 8.50
C ALA A 178 -11.77 -0.59 7.06
N GLU A 179 -11.86 0.70 6.77
CA GLU A 179 -12.13 1.19 5.40
C GLU A 179 -11.03 0.76 4.42
N PHE A 180 -9.76 0.86 4.82
CA PHE A 180 -8.64 0.35 4.03
C PHE A 180 -8.81 -1.15 3.73
N ALA A 181 -9.15 -1.95 4.74
CA ALA A 181 -9.38 -3.38 4.57
C ALA A 181 -10.54 -3.67 3.59
N SER A 182 -11.64 -2.90 3.66
CA SER A 182 -12.76 -3.01 2.73
C SER A 182 -12.34 -2.67 1.29
N LYS A 183 -11.68 -1.52 1.09
CA LYS A 183 -11.20 -1.10 -0.22
C LYS A 183 -10.23 -2.08 -0.84
N ARG A 184 -9.34 -2.65 -0.04
CA ARG A 184 -8.44 -3.70 -0.49
C ARG A 184 -9.20 -4.94 -0.99
N ARG A 185 -10.21 -5.40 -0.26
CA ARG A 185 -11.04 -6.53 -0.70
C ARG A 185 -11.72 -6.27 -2.05
N TYR A 186 -12.09 -5.02 -2.35
CA TYR A 186 -12.65 -4.66 -3.66
C TYR A 186 -11.62 -4.75 -4.77
N VAL A 187 -10.39 -4.30 -4.54
CA VAL A 187 -9.30 -4.46 -5.51
C VAL A 187 -8.96 -5.93 -5.72
N GLU A 188 -8.89 -6.72 -4.65
CA GLU A 188 -8.68 -8.17 -4.74
C GLU A 188 -9.82 -8.87 -5.52
N TYR A 189 -11.06 -8.40 -5.34
CA TYR A 189 -12.20 -8.85 -6.14
C TYR A 189 -12.00 -8.55 -7.63
N LEU A 190 -11.74 -7.28 -7.99
CA LEU A 190 -11.55 -6.86 -9.37
C LEU A 190 -10.43 -7.66 -10.06
N VAL A 191 -9.31 -7.89 -9.36
CA VAL A 191 -8.20 -8.70 -9.88
C VAL A 191 -8.59 -10.15 -10.07
N ARG A 192 -9.31 -10.75 -9.12
CA ARG A 192 -9.74 -12.16 -9.22
C ARG A 192 -10.75 -12.37 -10.35
N ASP A 193 -11.64 -11.39 -10.56
CA ASP A 193 -12.66 -11.41 -11.61
C ASP A 193 -12.11 -10.99 -12.98
N GLY A 194 -10.83 -10.60 -13.03
CA GLY A 194 -10.15 -10.22 -14.27
C GLY A 194 -10.66 -8.90 -14.86
N VAL A 195 -11.25 -8.01 -14.06
CA VAL A 195 -11.70 -6.70 -14.51
C VAL A 195 -10.48 -5.84 -14.82
N ASP A 196 -10.16 -5.73 -16.11
CA ASP A 196 -9.03 -4.95 -16.64
C ASP A 196 -9.46 -3.82 -17.60
N ASP A 197 -10.74 -3.75 -17.95
CA ASP A 197 -11.31 -2.68 -18.75
C ASP A 197 -11.53 -1.39 -17.91
N PRO A 198 -11.05 -0.22 -18.39
CA PRO A 198 -11.22 1.03 -17.66
C PRO A 198 -12.67 1.45 -17.42
N ASP A 199 -13.56 1.24 -18.38
CA ASP A 199 -14.95 1.67 -18.27
C ASP A 199 -15.68 0.81 -17.23
N GLU A 200 -15.45 -0.51 -17.26
CA GLU A 200 -15.95 -1.45 -16.25
C GLU A 200 -15.42 -1.13 -14.84
N LEU A 201 -14.13 -0.81 -14.73
CA LEU A 201 -13.53 -0.37 -13.47
C LEU A 201 -14.19 0.92 -12.95
N PHE A 202 -14.38 1.93 -13.79
CA PHE A 202 -14.98 3.19 -13.37
C PHE A 202 -16.47 3.05 -13.03
N GLU A 203 -17.21 2.20 -13.75
CA GLU A 203 -18.59 1.86 -13.42
C GLU A 203 -18.67 1.20 -12.05
N PHE A 204 -17.84 0.18 -11.78
CA PHE A 204 -17.77 -0.46 -10.47
C PHE A 204 -17.44 0.53 -9.35
N LEU A 205 -16.47 1.42 -9.57
CA LEU A 205 -16.09 2.44 -8.57
C LEU A 205 -17.20 3.49 -8.35
N ALA A 206 -17.94 3.84 -9.39
CA ALA A 206 -19.08 4.77 -9.29
C ALA A 206 -20.25 4.13 -8.51
N ASP A 207 -20.53 2.87 -8.78
CA ASP A 207 -21.52 2.05 -8.06
C ASP A 207 -21.14 1.92 -6.58
N LEU A 208 -19.89 1.55 -6.29
CA LEU A 208 -19.37 1.43 -4.93
C LEU A 208 -19.51 2.74 -4.14
N ARG A 209 -19.26 3.88 -4.80
CA ARG A 209 -19.41 5.21 -4.19
C ARG A 209 -20.88 5.56 -3.89
N THR A 210 -21.81 5.02 -4.68
CA THR A 210 -23.24 5.34 -4.59
C THR A 210 -23.96 4.44 -3.59
N ASP A 211 -23.71 3.13 -3.66
CA ASP A 211 -24.26 2.13 -2.76
C ASP A 211 -23.27 0.96 -2.60
N GLU A 212 -22.44 1.06 -1.57
CA GLU A 212 -21.43 0.05 -1.24
C GLU A 212 -22.09 -1.31 -0.98
N ALA A 213 -23.20 -1.34 -0.23
CA ALA A 213 -23.84 -2.59 0.18
C ALA A 213 -24.42 -3.36 -1.03
N ALA A 214 -25.14 -2.67 -1.90
CA ALA A 214 -25.71 -3.28 -3.10
C ALA A 214 -24.62 -3.74 -4.09
N THR A 215 -23.54 -2.98 -4.22
CA THR A 215 -22.41 -3.30 -5.11
C THR A 215 -21.69 -4.55 -4.62
N VAL A 216 -21.44 -4.66 -3.31
CA VAL A 216 -20.81 -5.83 -2.69
C VAL A 216 -21.71 -7.07 -2.78
N GLU A 217 -23.02 -6.94 -2.56
CA GLU A 217 -23.95 -8.07 -2.71
C GLU A 217 -24.04 -8.57 -4.15
N ARG A 218 -23.96 -7.66 -5.13
CA ARG A 218 -23.90 -8.03 -6.55
C ARG A 218 -22.61 -8.78 -6.86
N ALA A 219 -21.47 -8.23 -6.44
CA ALA A 219 -20.16 -8.87 -6.62
C ALA A 219 -20.13 -10.27 -5.99
N ALA A 220 -20.66 -10.42 -4.76
CA ALA A 220 -20.74 -11.72 -4.09
C ALA A 220 -21.62 -12.73 -4.84
N ARG A 221 -22.73 -12.30 -5.44
CA ARG A 221 -23.63 -13.19 -6.21
C ARG A 221 -23.07 -13.63 -7.55
N THR A 222 -22.20 -12.85 -8.18
CA THR A 222 -21.47 -13.28 -9.37
C THR A 222 -20.49 -14.40 -9.01
N MET A 223 -19.79 -14.28 -7.87
CA MET A 223 -18.84 -15.30 -7.38
C MET A 223 -19.49 -16.68 -7.11
N ASP A 224 -20.73 -16.69 -6.62
CA ASP A 224 -21.43 -17.95 -6.33
C ASP A 224 -21.94 -18.66 -7.59
N ARG A 225 -22.13 -17.94 -8.71
CA ARG A 225 -22.60 -18.53 -9.98
C ARG A 225 -21.47 -19.13 -10.81
N ASP A 226 -20.34 -18.45 -10.90
CA ASP A 226 -19.17 -18.96 -11.65
C ASP A 226 -18.51 -20.18 -10.97
N GLY A 227 -18.83 -20.43 -9.69
CA GLY A 227 -18.44 -21.64 -8.96
C GLY A 227 -19.32 -22.88 -9.22
N ASP A 228 -20.53 -22.73 -9.79
CA ASP A 228 -21.49 -23.82 -10.03
C ASP A 228 -21.45 -24.35 -11.48
N ASP A 229 -20.98 -23.54 -12.43
CA ASP A 229 -20.84 -23.95 -13.84
C ASP A 229 -19.64 -24.89 -14.11
N GLY A 230 -18.86 -25.24 -13.07
CA GLY A 230 -17.70 -26.13 -13.16
C GLY A 230 -17.97 -27.63 -12.98
N ASP A 231 -19.15 -28.05 -12.52
CA ASP A 231 -19.41 -29.46 -12.11
C ASP A 231 -20.56 -30.16 -12.88
N GLY A 232 -20.80 -29.71 -14.12
CA GLY A 232 -21.97 -30.10 -14.93
C GLY A 232 -21.72 -30.81 -16.26
N ALA A 233 -20.52 -31.31 -16.56
CA ALA A 233 -20.22 -31.98 -17.84
C ALA A 233 -19.74 -33.43 -17.65
N GLY A 234 -20.61 -34.29 -17.11
CA GLY A 234 -20.29 -35.70 -16.85
C GLY A 234 -21.48 -36.64 -16.86
N ARG A 235 -22.28 -36.65 -17.94
CA ARG A 235 -23.24 -37.70 -18.35
C ARG A 235 -23.84 -37.26 -19.68
N THR A 236 -23.59 -37.91 -20.82
CA THR A 236 -24.31 -39.10 -21.37
C THR A 236 -23.59 -39.35 -22.72
N GLU A 237 -23.15 -40.54 -23.13
CA GLU A 237 -23.98 -41.60 -23.72
C GLU A 237 -23.19 -42.91 -23.81
N SER A 238 -23.76 -43.95 -23.21
CA SER A 238 -23.52 -45.33 -23.62
C SER A 238 -24.56 -45.67 -24.68
N ALA A 239 -24.14 -46.02 -25.89
CA ALA A 239 -24.99 -46.71 -26.87
C ALA A 239 -24.15 -47.72 -27.66
N ASP A 240 -24.08 -48.92 -27.07
CA ASP A 240 -24.22 -50.22 -27.71
C ASP A 240 -24.20 -50.25 -29.25
N ARG A 241 -23.18 -50.91 -29.82
CA ARG A 241 -23.33 -51.73 -31.04
C ARG A 241 -22.47 -52.98 -30.95
N GLY A 242 -23.13 -54.08 -30.58
CA GLY A 242 -22.66 -55.44 -30.80
C GLY A 242 -22.45 -55.79 -32.29
N ARG A 243 -21.29 -56.41 -32.54
CA ARG A 243 -20.97 -57.65 -33.30
C ARG A 243 -22.10 -58.35 -34.10
N PRO A 244 -21.79 -59.09 -35.19
CA PRO A 244 -20.84 -60.22 -35.24
C PRO A 244 -19.53 -59.96 -35.97
#